data_AF-A0A1G0KT03-F1
#
_entry.id   AF-A0A1G0KT03-F1
#
_cell.length_a   1.000
_cell.length_b   1.000
_cell.length_c   1.000
_cell.angle_alpha   90.00
_cell.angle_beta   90.00
_cell.angle_gamma   90.00
#
_symmetry.space_group_name_H-M   'P 1'
#
loop_
_entity.id
_entity.type
_entity.pdbx_description
1 polymer ?
#
loop_
_entity_poly.entity_id
_entity_poly.type
_entity_poly.pdbx_seq_one_letter_code
_entity_poly.pdbx_strand_id
1 'polypeptide(L)'
;MKKSLPFTRRQSGFSLVELIIAGVLMVGMLLAGGVFMFSGDNSRATNIFSITKELGDGASRFNSTTGLNPKAPVSLFDKSKTTTTDTHEGIAVTTWQGPYINGFTAGTDGVYPLDAYVSGATATFAKITTGLPSGSAEGYEVVLTGLPETITRTILGNCNGVSYTAASTLPADHSAGAQCAGSINATTKIGTVKYLYVAK
;
A
#
# COMPACT_ATOMS: atom_id res chain seq x y z
N MET A 1 47.88 53.99 50.21
CA MET A 1 46.98 52.81 50.14
C MET A 1 45.88 53.11 49.12
N LYS A 2 45.89 52.47 47.95
CA LYS A 2 44.91 52.65 46.87
C LYS A 2 43.90 51.50 46.95
N LYS A 3 42.63 51.78 47.25
CA LYS A 3 41.54 50.78 47.26
C LYS A 3 41.12 50.46 45.83
N SER A 4 41.19 49.19 45.42
CA SER A 4 40.58 48.68 44.18
C SER A 4 39.11 48.33 44.42
N LEU A 5 38.20 48.89 43.62
CA LEU A 5 36.79 48.51 43.60
C LEU A 5 36.55 47.36 42.61
N PRO A 6 35.65 46.41 42.89
CA PRO A 6 35.40 45.26 42.02
C PRO A 6 34.50 45.63 40.84
N PHE A 7 34.83 45.13 39.65
CA PHE A 7 33.97 45.20 38.46
C PHE A 7 32.78 44.27 38.62
N THR A 8 31.57 44.82 38.69
CA THR A 8 30.32 44.07 38.56
C THR A 8 30.14 43.66 37.09
N ARG A 9 30.28 42.37 36.77
CA ARG A 9 29.85 41.83 35.47
C ARG A 9 28.34 42.02 35.36
N ARG A 10 27.89 42.95 34.52
CA ARG A 10 26.48 43.04 34.11
C ARG A 10 26.14 41.77 33.34
N GLN A 11 25.34 40.91 33.95
CA GLN A 11 24.68 39.81 33.27
C GLN A 11 23.68 40.44 32.30
N SER A 12 24.00 40.43 31.00
CA SER A 12 23.06 40.86 29.96
C SER A 12 21.94 39.84 29.91
N GLY A 13 20.80 40.14 30.55
CA GLY A 13 19.60 39.35 30.40
C GLY A 13 19.19 39.33 28.93
N PHE A 14 18.91 38.15 28.39
CA PHE A 14 18.35 37.99 27.05
C PHE A 14 17.13 38.90 26.91
N SER A 15 17.15 39.76 25.89
CA SER A 15 15.99 40.60 25.59
C SER A 15 14.82 39.71 25.18
N LEU A 16 13.62 40.02 25.66
CA LEU A 16 12.40 39.32 25.26
C LEU A 16 12.20 39.33 23.73
N VAL A 17 12.68 40.38 23.06
CA VAL A 17 12.69 40.50 21.60
C VAL A 17 13.63 39.47 20.95
N GLU A 18 14.78 39.22 21.56
CA GLU A 18 15.78 38.27 21.07
C GLU A 18 15.29 36.83 21.22
N LEU A 19 14.55 36.52 22.28
CA LEU A 19 13.90 35.22 22.50
C LEU A 19 12.74 34.99 21.52
N ILE A 20 11.95 36.01 21.21
CA ILE A 20 10.88 35.90 20.20
C ILE A 20 11.48 35.72 18.80
N ILE A 21 12.49 36.50 18.43
CA ILE A 21 13.11 36.40 17.09
C ILE A 21 13.81 35.05 16.94
N ALA A 22 14.62 34.62 17.93
CA ALA A 22 15.31 33.33 17.87
C ALA A 22 14.30 32.16 17.88
N GLY A 23 13.27 32.22 18.73
CA GLY A 23 12.25 31.17 18.82
C GLY A 23 11.42 31.05 17.54
N VAL A 24 10.92 32.16 17.01
CA VAL A 24 10.05 32.16 15.81
C VAL A 24 10.84 31.79 14.55
N LEU A 25 12.08 32.28 14.38
CA LEU A 25 12.88 31.94 13.21
C LEU A 25 13.35 30.48 13.24
N MET A 26 13.84 29.99 14.38
CA MET A 26 14.33 28.61 14.49
C MET A 26 13.18 27.60 14.36
N VAL A 27 12.06 27.83 15.04
CA VAL A 27 10.87 26.96 14.92
C VAL A 27 10.24 27.07 13.54
N GLY A 28 10.17 28.27 12.95
CA GLY A 28 9.63 28.48 11.61
C GLY A 28 10.43 27.75 10.53
N MET A 29 11.76 27.77 10.60
CA MET A 29 12.62 27.05 9.65
C MET A 29 12.56 25.53 9.85
N LEU A 30 12.48 25.05 11.09
CA LEU A 30 12.34 23.62 11.40
C LEU A 30 10.99 23.05 10.95
N LEU A 31 9.90 23.79 11.14
CA LEU A 31 8.57 23.40 10.67
C LEU A 31 8.47 23.47 9.14
N ALA A 32 9.06 24.48 8.50
CA ALA A 32 9.11 24.56 7.05
C ALA A 32 9.92 23.39 6.45
N GLY A 33 11.06 23.01 7.05
CA GLY A 33 11.89 21.89 6.59
C GLY A 33 11.27 20.50 6.82
N GLY A 34 10.52 20.32 7.92
CA GLY A 34 9.90 19.03 8.26
C GLY A 34 8.74 18.62 7.34
N VAL A 35 7.97 19.58 6.83
CA VAL A 35 6.82 19.31 5.95
C VAL A 35 7.26 18.78 4.58
N PHE A 36 8.45 19.14 4.09
CA PHE A 36 8.96 18.65 2.80
C PHE A 36 9.46 17.20 2.83
N MET A 37 9.69 16.61 4.02
CA MET A 37 10.15 15.23 4.15
C MET A 37 9.02 14.21 4.36
N PHE A 38 7.80 14.66 4.68
CA PHE A 38 6.65 13.77 4.85
C PHE A 38 5.89 13.59 3.53
N SER A 39 6.11 12.46 2.85
CA SER A 39 5.26 12.03 1.75
C SER A 39 4.13 11.14 2.28
N GLY A 40 2.94 11.73 2.48
CA GLY A 40 1.74 10.98 2.84
C GLY A 40 1.39 9.88 1.82
N ASP A 41 1.73 10.09 0.55
CA ASP A 41 1.52 9.13 -0.52
C ASP A 41 2.40 7.89 -0.37
N ASN A 42 3.65 8.03 0.08
CA ASN A 42 4.53 6.88 0.34
C ASN A 42 3.99 6.03 1.50
N SER A 43 3.48 6.67 2.56
CA SER A 43 2.86 5.95 3.67
C SER A 43 1.60 5.21 3.24
N ARG A 44 0.70 5.88 2.48
CA ARG A 44 -0.51 5.24 1.94
C ARG A 44 -0.17 4.08 1.01
N ALA A 45 0.76 4.26 0.09
CA ALA A 45 1.22 3.21 -0.82
C ALA A 45 1.77 2.00 -0.07
N THR A 46 2.58 2.22 0.97
CA THR A 46 3.15 1.15 1.80
C THR A 46 2.07 0.36 2.55
N ASN A 47 1.08 1.06 3.12
CA ASN A 47 -0.04 0.43 3.82
C ASN A 47 -0.93 -0.37 2.86
N ILE A 48 -1.30 0.21 1.71
CA ILE A 48 -2.09 -0.48 0.67
C ILE A 48 -1.34 -1.71 0.16
N PHE A 49 -0.03 -1.60 -0.08
CA PHE A 49 0.76 -2.75 -0.51
C PHE A 49 0.81 -3.85 0.56
N SER A 50 0.93 -3.47 1.84
CA SER A 50 0.90 -4.44 2.95
C SER A 50 -0.43 -5.19 3.03
N ILE A 51 -1.56 -4.49 2.85
CA ILE A 51 -2.89 -5.11 2.75
C ILE A 51 -2.97 -6.04 1.55
N THR A 52 -2.46 -5.60 0.39
CA THR A 52 -2.44 -6.41 -0.84
C THR A 52 -1.70 -7.71 -0.64
N LYS A 53 -0.54 -7.66 0.02
CA LYS A 53 0.24 -8.83 0.38
C LYS A 53 -0.51 -9.71 1.39
N GLU A 54 -1.12 -9.13 2.42
CA GLU A 54 -1.94 -9.89 3.38
C GLU A 54 -3.09 -10.63 2.71
N LEU A 55 -3.79 -9.99 1.76
CA LEU A 55 -4.84 -10.61 0.96
C LEU A 55 -4.30 -11.76 0.11
N GLY A 56 -3.17 -11.56 -0.58
CA GLY A 56 -2.54 -12.61 -1.40
C GLY A 56 -2.03 -13.79 -0.55
N ASP A 57 -1.39 -13.51 0.58
CA ASP A 57 -0.92 -14.53 1.53
C ASP A 57 -2.11 -15.27 2.15
N GLY A 58 -3.20 -14.56 2.47
CA GLY A 58 -4.46 -15.13 2.94
C GLY A 58 -5.10 -16.06 1.91
N ALA A 59 -5.14 -15.65 0.63
CA ALA A 59 -5.61 -16.48 -0.47
C ALA A 59 -4.72 -17.70 -0.71
N SER A 60 -3.40 -17.58 -0.56
CA SER A 60 -2.47 -18.70 -0.63
C SER A 60 -2.69 -19.70 0.52
N ARG A 61 -2.94 -19.23 1.75
CA ARG A 61 -3.31 -20.08 2.90
C ARG A 61 -4.66 -20.77 2.69
N PHE A 62 -5.64 -20.07 2.14
CA PHE A 62 -6.92 -20.63 1.73
C PHE A 62 -6.73 -21.75 0.71
N ASN A 63 -5.92 -21.53 -0.33
CA ASN A 63 -5.62 -22.56 -1.33
C ASN A 63 -4.88 -23.76 -0.72
N SER A 64 -3.95 -23.52 0.19
CA SER A 64 -3.20 -24.59 0.86
C SER A 64 -4.08 -25.49 1.72
N THR A 65 -5.15 -24.94 2.32
CA THR A 65 -6.06 -25.69 3.21
C THR A 65 -7.24 -26.34 2.48
N THR A 66 -7.68 -25.74 1.37
CA THR A 66 -8.90 -26.16 0.66
C THR A 66 -8.62 -26.78 -0.71
N GLY A 67 -7.44 -26.54 -1.28
CA GLY A 67 -7.11 -26.86 -2.67
C GLY A 67 -7.72 -25.88 -3.69
N LEU A 68 -8.56 -24.93 -3.27
CA LEU A 68 -9.36 -24.05 -4.13
C LEU A 68 -8.90 -22.59 -4.03
N ASN A 69 -9.27 -21.72 -4.98
CA ASN A 69 -8.89 -20.31 -4.97
C ASN A 69 -10.13 -19.41 -4.83
N PRO A 70 -10.11 -18.42 -3.92
CA PRO A 70 -11.26 -17.54 -3.70
C PRO A 70 -11.39 -16.51 -4.83
N LYS A 71 -12.63 -16.23 -5.25
CA LYS A 71 -12.95 -15.17 -6.22
C LYS A 71 -13.06 -13.77 -5.61
N ALA A 72 -13.27 -13.69 -4.30
CA ALA A 72 -13.47 -12.42 -3.61
C ALA A 72 -12.75 -12.40 -2.26
N PRO A 73 -12.18 -11.25 -1.85
CA PRO A 73 -11.58 -11.08 -0.52
C PRO A 73 -12.47 -11.50 0.65
N VAL A 74 -13.78 -11.32 0.56
CA VAL A 74 -14.73 -11.71 1.62
C VAL A 74 -14.65 -13.21 1.98
N SER A 75 -14.33 -14.08 1.02
CA SER A 75 -14.19 -15.54 1.22
C SER A 75 -13.06 -15.91 2.18
N LEU A 76 -12.10 -15.00 2.39
CA LEU A 76 -11.02 -15.18 3.36
C LEU A 76 -11.47 -14.98 4.80
N PHE A 77 -12.61 -14.31 5.01
CA PHE A 77 -13.08 -13.95 6.35
C PHE A 77 -14.40 -14.65 6.70
N ASP A 78 -15.31 -14.78 5.74
CA ASP A 78 -16.65 -15.33 5.95
C ASP A 78 -16.79 -16.71 5.32
N LYS A 79 -16.95 -17.74 6.15
CA LYS A 79 -17.20 -19.12 5.72
C LYS A 79 -18.46 -19.28 4.89
N SER A 80 -19.47 -18.42 5.07
CA SER A 80 -20.69 -18.49 4.25
C SER A 80 -20.45 -18.07 2.80
N LYS A 81 -19.32 -17.39 2.53
CA LYS A 81 -18.88 -16.93 1.21
C LYS A 81 -17.83 -17.86 0.59
N THR A 82 -17.99 -19.16 0.80
CA THR A 82 -17.11 -20.19 0.22
C THR A 82 -17.90 -21.28 -0.48
N THR A 83 -18.93 -20.87 -1.21
CA THR A 83 -19.80 -21.74 -2.01
C THR A 83 -19.20 -22.00 -3.40
N THR A 84 -19.89 -22.77 -4.25
CA THR A 84 -19.46 -23.03 -5.64
C THR A 84 -19.31 -21.75 -6.46
N THR A 85 -20.07 -20.70 -6.16
CA THR A 85 -19.97 -19.42 -6.89
C THR A 85 -18.77 -18.60 -6.46
N ASP A 86 -18.24 -18.84 -5.25
CA ASP A 86 -17.22 -18.01 -4.59
C ASP A 86 -15.79 -18.51 -4.83
N THR A 87 -15.61 -19.68 -5.43
CA THR A 87 -14.29 -20.23 -5.81
C THR A 87 -14.08 -20.21 -7.32
N HIS A 88 -12.84 -20.06 -7.76
CA HIS A 88 -12.47 -20.04 -9.18
C HIS A 88 -12.71 -21.39 -9.87
N GLU A 89 -12.63 -22.48 -9.13
CA GLU A 89 -12.81 -23.85 -9.60
C GLU A 89 -14.28 -24.28 -9.68
N GLY A 90 -15.22 -23.49 -9.12
CA GLY A 90 -16.64 -23.82 -9.14
C GLY A 90 -17.06 -24.87 -8.11
N ILE A 91 -16.25 -25.07 -7.06
CA ILE A 91 -16.43 -26.10 -6.03
C ILE A 91 -16.66 -25.43 -4.67
N ALA A 92 -17.64 -25.92 -3.90
CA ALA A 92 -17.87 -25.42 -2.54
C ALA A 92 -16.78 -25.92 -1.59
N VAL A 93 -16.32 -25.05 -0.69
CA VAL A 93 -15.33 -25.40 0.31
C VAL A 93 -15.98 -26.15 1.47
N THR A 94 -15.45 -27.32 1.79
CA THR A 94 -15.88 -28.13 2.95
C THR A 94 -14.89 -28.05 4.13
N THR A 95 -13.64 -27.68 3.86
CA THR A 95 -12.52 -27.70 4.83
C THR A 95 -12.06 -26.31 5.28
N TRP A 96 -12.94 -25.31 5.27
CA TRP A 96 -12.57 -23.94 5.62
C TRP A 96 -12.11 -23.83 7.09
N GLN A 97 -10.94 -23.22 7.32
CA GLN A 97 -10.28 -23.07 8.63
C GLN A 97 -9.96 -21.61 8.97
N GLY A 98 -10.60 -20.65 8.29
CA GLY A 98 -10.34 -19.23 8.49
C GLY A 98 -10.82 -18.67 9.85
N PRO A 99 -10.69 -17.35 10.07
CA PRO A 99 -10.35 -16.33 9.07
C PRO A 99 -8.87 -16.35 8.66
N TYR A 100 -8.61 -16.06 7.38
CA TYR A 100 -7.26 -16.05 6.80
C TYR A 100 -6.63 -14.66 6.73
N ILE A 101 -7.37 -13.60 7.11
CA ILE A 101 -6.95 -12.20 7.16
C ILE A 101 -7.49 -11.51 8.41
N ASN A 102 -6.81 -10.45 8.87
CA ASN A 102 -7.19 -9.72 10.07
C ASN A 102 -8.24 -8.65 9.76
N GLY A 103 -9.50 -9.05 9.88
CA GLY A 103 -10.64 -8.15 9.74
C GLY A 103 -11.00 -7.87 8.28
N PHE A 104 -12.29 -7.79 8.04
CA PHE A 104 -12.85 -7.48 6.73
C PHE A 104 -14.07 -6.59 6.94
N THR A 105 -14.02 -5.38 6.40
CA THR A 105 -15.23 -4.59 6.23
C THR A 105 -15.68 -4.78 4.80
N ALA A 106 -16.73 -5.58 4.60
CA ALA A 106 -17.20 -5.89 3.26
C ALA A 106 -17.65 -4.61 2.55
N GLY A 107 -17.05 -4.34 1.38
CA GLY A 107 -17.64 -3.45 0.38
C GLY A 107 -18.78 -4.15 -0.36
N THR A 108 -19.34 -3.48 -1.36
CA THR A 108 -20.32 -4.08 -2.28
C THR A 108 -19.71 -5.28 -3.02
N ASP A 109 -20.45 -6.37 -3.19
CA ASP A 109 -20.01 -7.56 -3.96
C ASP A 109 -18.73 -8.27 -3.45
N GLY A 110 -18.38 -8.11 -2.17
CA GLY A 110 -17.27 -8.85 -1.55
C GLY A 110 -15.88 -8.32 -1.88
N VAL A 111 -15.79 -7.12 -2.47
CA VAL A 111 -14.53 -6.37 -2.65
C VAL A 111 -14.00 -5.85 -1.32
N TYR A 112 -12.68 -5.69 -1.23
CA TYR A 112 -12.03 -5.06 -0.09
C TYR A 112 -11.92 -3.54 -0.34
N PRO A 113 -12.63 -2.69 0.42
CA PRO A 113 -12.54 -1.24 0.25
C PRO A 113 -11.20 -0.70 0.78
N LEU A 114 -10.60 0.24 0.06
CA LEU A 114 -9.36 0.93 0.44
C LEU A 114 -9.61 2.41 0.77
N ASP A 115 -10.87 2.80 1.01
CA ASP A 115 -11.31 4.18 1.26
C ASP A 115 -10.61 4.86 2.43
N ALA A 116 -10.13 4.10 3.40
CA ALA A 116 -9.31 4.61 4.50
C ALA A 116 -7.98 5.26 4.03
N TYR A 117 -7.52 4.90 2.83
CA TYR A 117 -6.26 5.40 2.24
C TYR A 117 -6.50 6.24 0.98
N VAL A 118 -7.38 5.76 0.10
CA VAL A 118 -7.73 6.42 -1.16
C VAL A 118 -9.22 6.21 -1.39
N SER A 119 -9.98 7.30 -1.41
CA SER A 119 -11.43 7.24 -1.66
C SER A 119 -11.72 6.59 -3.01
N GLY A 120 -12.63 5.61 -3.01
CA GLY A 120 -13.04 4.85 -4.19
C GLY A 120 -12.06 3.80 -4.67
N ALA A 121 -10.92 3.61 -4.00
CA ALA A 121 -10.00 2.53 -4.32
C ALA A 121 -10.49 1.20 -3.73
N THR A 122 -10.28 0.11 -4.47
CA THR A 122 -10.73 -1.23 -4.07
C THR A 122 -9.70 -2.29 -4.40
N ALA A 123 -9.75 -3.42 -3.70
CA ALA A 123 -9.00 -4.62 -4.02
C ALA A 123 -9.94 -5.81 -4.27
N THR A 124 -9.64 -6.59 -5.31
CA THR A 124 -10.38 -7.80 -5.71
C THR A 124 -9.42 -8.94 -6.04
N PHE A 125 -9.95 -10.15 -6.24
CA PHE A 125 -9.18 -11.27 -6.79
C PHE A 125 -9.54 -11.51 -8.24
N ALA A 126 -8.55 -11.93 -9.02
CA ALA A 126 -8.75 -12.37 -10.39
C ALA A 126 -7.91 -13.62 -10.68
N LYS A 127 -8.42 -14.44 -11.61
CA LYS A 127 -7.69 -15.53 -12.25
C LYS A 127 -7.22 -15.06 -13.62
N ILE A 128 -5.96 -15.34 -13.94
CA ILE A 128 -5.34 -15.01 -15.23
C ILE A 128 -4.78 -16.28 -15.87
N THR A 129 -4.77 -16.31 -17.20
CA THR A 129 -4.21 -17.41 -18.02
C THR A 129 -3.21 -16.90 -19.06
N THR A 130 -2.91 -15.61 -19.05
CA THR A 130 -1.99 -14.93 -19.96
C THR A 130 -1.12 -13.96 -19.17
N GLY A 131 0.02 -13.55 -19.75
CA GLY A 131 0.93 -12.62 -19.09
C GLY A 131 1.58 -13.21 -17.83
N LEU A 132 1.73 -14.53 -17.78
CA LEU A 132 2.34 -15.27 -16.67
C LEU A 132 3.82 -15.57 -16.93
N PRO A 133 4.62 -15.80 -15.87
CA PRO A 133 5.97 -16.33 -16.02
C PRO A 133 6.00 -17.62 -16.87
N SER A 134 7.11 -17.84 -17.57
CA SER A 134 7.27 -19.01 -18.43
C SER A 134 7.06 -20.32 -17.64
N GLY A 135 6.24 -21.21 -18.20
CA GLY A 135 5.93 -22.51 -17.60
C GLY A 135 4.63 -22.56 -16.79
N SER A 136 3.99 -21.41 -16.51
CA SER A 136 2.69 -21.37 -15.82
C SER A 136 1.53 -21.29 -16.82
N ALA A 137 0.50 -22.10 -16.60
CA ALA A 137 -0.75 -22.10 -17.35
C ALA A 137 -1.81 -21.19 -16.73
N GLU A 138 -1.78 -21.04 -15.40
CA GLU A 138 -2.75 -20.22 -14.66
C GLU A 138 -2.08 -19.45 -13.53
N GLY A 139 -2.64 -18.30 -13.17
CA GLY A 139 -2.23 -17.56 -12.00
C GLY A 139 -3.37 -16.81 -11.36
N TYR A 140 -3.13 -16.37 -10.14
CA TYR A 140 -4.11 -15.67 -9.34
C TYR A 140 -3.50 -14.39 -8.79
N GLU A 141 -4.23 -13.30 -8.97
CA GLU A 141 -3.75 -11.96 -8.66
C GLU A 141 -4.71 -11.22 -7.72
N VAL A 142 -4.14 -10.34 -6.90
CA VAL A 142 -4.88 -9.28 -6.22
C VAL A 142 -4.87 -8.05 -7.10
N VAL A 143 -6.04 -7.55 -7.47
CA VAL A 143 -6.20 -6.40 -8.37
C VAL A 143 -6.66 -5.19 -7.56
N LEU A 144 -5.82 -4.17 -7.53
CA LEU A 144 -6.11 -2.86 -6.94
C LEU A 144 -6.56 -1.91 -8.05
N THR A 145 -7.66 -1.20 -7.84
CA THR A 145 -8.17 -0.20 -8.78
C THR A 145 -8.46 1.12 -8.07
N GLY A 146 -8.55 2.22 -8.83
CA GLY A 146 -8.90 3.54 -8.28
C GLY A 146 -7.73 4.27 -7.62
N LEU A 147 -6.48 3.87 -7.90
CA LEU A 147 -5.30 4.45 -7.26
C LEU A 147 -4.77 5.66 -8.05
N PRO A 148 -4.42 6.79 -7.41
CA PRO A 148 -3.70 7.87 -8.06
C PRO A 148 -2.36 7.41 -8.67
N GLU A 149 -1.89 8.09 -9.72
CA GLU A 149 -0.64 7.79 -10.41
C GLU A 149 0.56 7.64 -9.46
N THR A 150 0.76 8.60 -8.55
CA THR A 150 1.87 8.58 -7.59
C THR A 150 1.86 7.34 -6.70
N ILE A 151 0.67 6.99 -6.18
CA ILE A 151 0.49 5.80 -5.32
C ILE A 151 0.70 4.52 -6.14
N THR A 152 0.14 4.45 -7.36
CA THR A 152 0.30 3.31 -8.27
C THR A 152 1.77 3.00 -8.53
N ARG A 153 2.56 4.01 -8.92
CA ARG A 153 3.99 3.86 -9.20
C ARG A 153 4.78 3.45 -7.96
N THR A 154 4.44 4.02 -6.81
CA THR A 154 5.09 3.68 -5.54
C THR A 154 4.82 2.24 -5.12
N ILE A 155 3.58 1.76 -5.25
CA ILE A 155 3.23 0.36 -4.96
C ILE A 155 3.96 -0.59 -5.91
N LEU A 156 3.91 -0.32 -7.22
CA LEU A 156 4.63 -1.12 -8.21
C LEU A 156 6.13 -1.18 -7.88
N GLY A 157 6.69 -0.04 -7.47
CA GLY A 157 8.10 0.03 -7.16
C GLY A 157 8.50 -0.74 -5.91
N ASN A 158 7.72 -0.59 -4.84
CA ASN A 158 7.90 -1.37 -3.61
C ASN A 158 7.74 -2.88 -3.86
N CYS A 159 6.82 -3.27 -4.73
CA CYS A 159 6.55 -4.67 -5.04
C CYS A 159 7.65 -5.33 -5.87
N ASN A 160 8.16 -4.62 -6.89
CA ASN A 160 9.16 -5.15 -7.81
C ASN A 160 10.60 -4.84 -7.39
N GLY A 161 10.81 -4.07 -6.33
CA GLY A 161 12.13 -3.65 -5.87
C GLY A 161 12.84 -2.66 -6.81
N VAL A 162 12.08 -1.89 -7.60
CA VAL A 162 12.60 -0.92 -8.58
C VAL A 162 11.87 0.40 -8.48
N SER A 163 12.50 1.53 -8.83
CA SER A 163 11.84 2.83 -8.79
C SER A 163 11.19 3.18 -10.13
N TYR A 164 9.88 3.47 -10.13
CA TYR A 164 9.15 3.94 -11.32
C TYR A 164 8.91 5.45 -11.27
N THR A 165 9.23 6.13 -12.36
CA THR A 165 8.97 7.57 -12.59
C THR A 165 7.86 7.76 -13.61
N ALA A 166 7.40 9.00 -13.83
CA ALA A 166 6.41 9.31 -14.87
C ALA A 166 6.82 8.85 -16.28
N ALA A 167 8.13 8.87 -16.58
CA ALA A 167 8.70 8.43 -17.85
C ALA A 167 8.93 6.91 -17.93
N SER A 168 8.81 6.18 -16.82
CA SER A 168 9.05 4.75 -16.79
C SER A 168 7.93 3.98 -17.48
N THR A 169 8.30 3.02 -18.32
CA THR A 169 7.40 1.96 -18.80
C THR A 169 7.09 1.03 -17.63
N LEU A 170 5.80 0.87 -17.32
CA LEU A 170 5.34 -0.03 -16.28
C LEU A 170 5.24 -1.46 -16.83
N PRO A 171 5.50 -2.49 -16.00
CA PRO A 171 5.24 -3.88 -16.39
C PRO A 171 3.75 -4.05 -16.69
N ALA A 172 3.43 -4.42 -17.92
CA ALA A 172 2.05 -4.64 -18.35
C ALA A 172 1.47 -5.95 -17.79
N ASP A 173 2.35 -6.93 -17.53
CA ASP A 173 2.02 -8.25 -16.99
C ASP A 173 3.21 -8.85 -16.20
N HIS A 174 3.10 -10.13 -15.84
CA HIS A 174 4.07 -10.88 -15.04
C HIS A 174 4.99 -11.76 -15.90
N SER A 175 4.92 -11.69 -17.23
CA SER A 175 5.65 -12.58 -18.15
C SER A 175 7.17 -12.45 -18.03
N ALA A 176 7.65 -11.25 -17.75
CA ALA A 176 9.06 -10.94 -17.51
C ALA A 176 9.51 -11.22 -16.05
N GLY A 177 8.68 -11.90 -15.25
CA GLY A 177 8.97 -12.23 -13.85
C GLY A 177 8.70 -11.10 -12.86
N ALA A 178 7.99 -10.04 -13.27
CA ALA A 178 7.56 -8.98 -12.36
C ALA A 178 6.51 -9.52 -11.38
N GLN A 179 6.70 -9.27 -10.09
CA GLN A 179 5.74 -9.70 -9.05
C GLN A 179 4.45 -8.87 -9.09
N CYS A 180 4.59 -7.57 -9.39
CA CYS A 180 3.48 -6.69 -9.68
C CYS A 180 3.49 -6.16 -11.11
N ALA A 181 2.31 -6.11 -11.70
CA ALA A 181 2.03 -5.49 -12.99
C ALA A 181 1.02 -4.36 -12.80
N GLY A 182 0.91 -3.44 -13.77
CA GLY A 182 -0.05 -2.36 -13.64
C GLY A 182 -0.10 -1.42 -14.83
N SER A 183 -1.08 -0.53 -14.78
CA SER A 183 -1.29 0.49 -15.81
C SER A 183 -1.79 1.78 -15.18
N ILE A 184 -1.60 2.90 -15.89
CA ILE A 184 -2.09 4.21 -15.48
C ILE A 184 -2.80 4.82 -16.68
N ASN A 185 -4.03 5.27 -16.48
CA ASN A 185 -4.77 6.00 -17.50
C ASN A 185 -4.12 7.38 -17.69
N ALA A 186 -3.66 7.66 -18.90
CA ALA A 186 -2.92 8.88 -19.21
C ALA A 186 -3.74 10.17 -18.97
N THR A 187 -5.07 10.09 -19.07
CA THR A 187 -6.00 11.21 -18.93
C THR A 187 -6.44 11.40 -17.48
N THR A 188 -6.95 10.36 -16.83
CA THR A 188 -7.50 10.47 -15.47
C THR A 188 -6.45 10.41 -14.39
N LYS A 189 -5.22 9.96 -14.72
CA LYS A 189 -4.13 9.72 -13.76
C LYS A 189 -4.51 8.71 -12.66
N ILE A 190 -5.47 7.84 -12.96
CA ILE A 190 -5.87 6.72 -12.12
C ILE A 190 -5.26 5.45 -12.70
N GLY A 191 -4.71 4.62 -11.82
CA GLY A 191 -4.04 3.39 -12.15
C GLY A 191 -4.63 2.16 -11.48
N THR A 192 -4.11 1.03 -11.95
CA THR A 192 -4.41 -0.32 -11.49
C THR A 192 -3.08 -1.00 -11.16
N VAL A 193 -3.05 -1.72 -10.04
CA VAL A 193 -1.92 -2.59 -9.67
C VAL A 193 -2.43 -4.01 -9.53
N LYS A 194 -1.64 -4.96 -10.03
CA LYS A 194 -1.92 -6.40 -9.97
C LYS A 194 -0.76 -7.06 -9.26
N TYR A 195 -1.04 -7.80 -8.19
CA TYR A 195 -0.05 -8.55 -7.43
C TYR A 195 -0.28 -10.05 -7.62
N LEU A 196 0.66 -10.75 -8.27
CA LEU A 196 0.55 -12.17 -8.55
C LEU A 196 0.95 -12.99 -7.31
N TYR A 197 -0.01 -13.54 -6.58
CA TYR A 197 0.29 -14.29 -5.36
C TYR A 197 0.54 -15.79 -5.61
N VAL A 198 0.03 -16.33 -6.73
CA VAL A 198 0.25 -17.72 -7.15
C VAL A 198 0.34 -17.79 -8.68
N ALA A 199 1.30 -18.58 -9.18
CA ALA A 199 1.38 -19.01 -10.57
C ALA A 199 1.61 -20.53 -10.61
N LYS A 200 0.90 -21.23 -11.50
CA LYS A 200 0.87 -22.70 -11.60
C LYS A 200 0.99 -23.12 -13.05
#